data_AF-T0ZLH7-F1
#
_entry.id   AF-T0ZLH7-F1
#
_cell.length_a   1.000
_cell.length_b   1.000
_cell.length_c   1.000
_cell.angle_alpha   90.00
_cell.angle_beta   90.00
_cell.angle_gamma   90.00
#
_symmetry.space_group_name_H-M   'P 1'
#
loop_
_entity.id
_entity.type
_entity.pdbx_description
1 polymer ?
#
loop_
_entity_poly.entity_id
_entity_poly.type
_entity_poly.pdbx_seq_one_letter_code
_entity_poly.pdbx_strand_id
1 'polypeptide(L)'
;MRLRTEPHAMSTPRPILLAWSGGKDCLMALERLRADPAWRVVGLLTTVTGAFDRVAMHGIRRSVLHAQATALDLPLLESVLDWPASNASYTQAFAASLEQARAAWPGLAHIAFGDLFLADVRAWRVALLGDLGWRGEFPLWGTDTATLARSFIASWAPSRAHLRGHHAARRQLQWPRLRC
;
A
#
# COMPACT_ATOMS: atom_id res chain seq x y z
N MET A 1 32.92 12.47 37.39
CA MET A 1 32.86 12.58 35.92
C MET A 1 31.53 12.00 35.46
N ARG A 2 30.49 12.83 35.26
CA ARG A 2 29.18 12.34 34.81
C ARG A 2 29.20 12.22 33.29
N LEU A 3 29.02 11.02 32.77
CA LEU A 3 28.80 10.78 31.35
C LEU A 3 27.47 11.43 30.98
N ARG A 4 27.51 12.42 30.08
CA ARG A 4 26.31 12.98 29.46
C ARG A 4 25.78 11.93 28.48
N THR A 5 24.62 11.38 28.77
CA THR A 5 23.83 10.64 27.78
C THR A 5 23.29 11.68 26.80
N GLU A 6 23.90 11.76 25.61
CA GLU A 6 23.36 12.56 24.52
C GLU A 6 21.95 12.00 24.16
N PRO A 7 20.93 12.86 23.98
CA PRO A 7 19.63 12.41 23.53
C PRO A 7 19.78 11.79 22.14
N HIS A 8 19.37 10.54 21.97
CA HIS A 8 19.27 9.90 20.65
C HIS A 8 18.29 10.73 19.80
N ALA A 9 18.82 11.59 18.92
CA ALA A 9 18.01 12.36 18.00
C ALA A 9 17.19 11.39 17.16
N MET A 10 15.88 11.30 17.43
CA MET A 10 14.99 10.46 16.65
C MET A 10 15.00 10.98 15.22
N SER A 11 15.64 10.23 14.31
CA SER A 11 15.67 10.58 12.89
C SER A 11 14.25 10.67 12.36
N THR A 12 13.91 11.74 11.64
CA THR A 12 12.60 11.86 11.00
C THR A 12 12.35 10.66 10.08
N PRO A 13 11.20 9.98 10.18
CA PRO A 13 10.91 8.82 9.35
C PRO A 13 10.91 9.21 7.87
N ARG A 14 11.49 8.36 7.02
CA ARG A 14 11.60 8.60 5.58
C ARG A 14 10.23 8.37 4.92
N PRO A 15 9.80 9.25 4.01
CA PRO A 15 8.57 9.04 3.26
C PRO A 15 8.73 7.86 2.29
N ILE A 16 7.69 7.03 2.20
CA ILE A 16 7.65 5.85 1.31
C ILE A 16 6.25 5.66 0.72
N LEU A 17 6.18 5.29 -0.56
CA LEU A 17 4.96 4.79 -1.19
C LEU A 17 4.79 3.30 -0.94
N LEU A 18 3.56 2.80 -0.98
CA LEU A 18 3.28 1.38 -1.01
C LEU A 18 2.59 0.99 -2.32
N ALA A 19 3.17 0.05 -3.06
CA ALA A 19 2.51 -0.58 -4.18
C ALA A 19 1.28 -1.36 -3.70
N TRP A 20 0.10 -0.97 -4.16
CA TRP A 20 -1.18 -1.43 -3.63
C TRP A 20 -1.97 -2.20 -4.68
N SER A 21 -2.13 -3.51 -4.44
CA SER A 21 -2.99 -4.37 -5.26
C SER A 21 -4.37 -4.57 -4.65
N GLY A 22 -4.59 -4.16 -3.40
CA GLY A 22 -5.80 -4.41 -2.62
C GLY A 22 -5.88 -5.81 -1.99
N GLY A 23 -4.84 -6.62 -2.13
CA GLY A 23 -4.74 -7.97 -1.57
C GLY A 23 -4.10 -8.02 -0.18
N LYS A 24 -4.00 -9.25 0.36
CA LYS A 24 -3.39 -9.51 1.67
C LYS A 24 -1.93 -9.06 1.77
N ASP A 25 -1.12 -9.26 0.73
CA ASP A 25 0.33 -9.07 0.83
C ASP A 25 0.71 -7.60 0.92
N CYS A 26 0.05 -6.71 0.16
CA CYS A 26 0.26 -5.27 0.31
C CYS A 26 -0.28 -4.76 1.65
N LEU A 27 -1.37 -5.31 2.16
CA LEU A 27 -1.87 -4.97 3.51
C LEU A 27 -0.87 -5.39 4.60
N MET A 28 -0.28 -6.58 4.50
CA MET A 28 0.72 -7.06 5.46
C MET A 28 2.04 -6.29 5.35
N ALA A 29 2.42 -5.87 4.15
CA ALA A 29 3.54 -4.94 3.95
C ALA A 29 3.26 -3.58 4.58
N LEU A 30 2.03 -3.07 4.51
CA LEU A 30 1.62 -1.83 5.19
C LEU A 30 1.78 -1.95 6.71
N GLU A 31 1.35 -3.07 7.30
CA GLU A 31 1.50 -3.32 8.74
C GLU A 31 2.98 -3.32 9.15
N ARG A 32 3.85 -3.98 8.37
CA ARG A 32 5.31 -3.98 8.61
C ARG A 32 5.92 -2.58 8.54
N LEU A 33 5.54 -1.78 7.54
CA LEU A 33 6.02 -0.41 7.39
C LEU A 33 5.54 0.50 8.50
N ARG A 34 4.28 0.35 8.96
CA ARG A 34 3.73 1.14 10.07
C ARG A 34 4.37 0.82 11.42
N ALA A 35 4.88 -0.41 11.58
CA ALA A 35 5.58 -0.83 12.79
C ALA A 35 7.06 -0.41 12.81
N ASP A 36 7.64 -0.02 11.67
CA ASP A 36 9.04 0.39 11.55
C ASP A 36 9.17 1.93 11.67
N PRO A 37 9.81 2.44 12.74
CA PRO A 37 9.93 3.89 12.95
C PRO A 37 10.82 4.58 11.90
N ALA A 38 11.53 3.84 11.04
CA ALA A 38 12.31 4.42 9.96
C ALA A 38 11.44 4.93 8.79
N TRP A 39 10.16 4.55 8.74
CA TRP A 39 9.29 4.79 7.59
C TRP A 39 8.03 5.58 7.95
N ARG A 40 7.58 6.38 6.99
CA ARG A 40 6.27 7.01 6.96
C ARG A 40 5.62 6.70 5.63
N VAL A 41 4.59 5.86 5.63
CA VAL A 41 3.80 5.60 4.41
C VAL A 41 2.99 6.85 4.08
N VAL A 42 3.28 7.47 2.94
CA VAL A 42 2.66 8.75 2.53
C VAL A 42 1.54 8.58 1.51
N GLY A 43 1.49 7.43 0.84
CA GLY A 43 0.48 7.15 -0.18
C GLY A 43 0.57 5.72 -0.72
N LEU A 44 -0.50 5.32 -1.38
CA LEU A 44 -0.65 4.07 -2.10
C LEU A 44 -0.48 4.34 -3.60
N LEU A 45 0.20 3.46 -4.32
CA LEU A 45 0.28 3.51 -5.78
C LEU A 45 -0.25 2.20 -6.36
N THR A 46 -1.27 2.28 -7.20
CA THR A 46 -1.82 1.11 -7.90
C THR A 46 -1.71 1.27 -9.41
N THR A 47 -1.67 0.15 -10.13
CA THR A 47 -1.70 0.13 -11.58
C THR A 47 -3.04 -0.45 -12.03
N VAL A 48 -3.80 0.32 -12.80
CA VAL A 48 -5.13 -0.04 -13.29
C VAL A 48 -5.15 0.00 -14.82
N THR A 49 -5.94 -0.87 -15.45
CA THR A 49 -6.20 -0.79 -16.89
C THR A 49 -7.45 0.04 -17.13
N GLY A 50 -7.32 1.15 -17.87
CA GLY A 50 -8.40 2.12 -18.09
C GLY A 50 -9.64 1.51 -18.75
N ALA A 51 -9.46 0.55 -19.67
CA ALA A 51 -10.55 -0.11 -20.38
C ALA A 51 -11.44 -1.02 -19.51
N PHE A 52 -10.97 -1.45 -18.34
CA PHE A 52 -11.65 -2.47 -17.52
C PHE A 52 -11.99 -2.02 -16.09
N ASP A 53 -11.61 -0.79 -15.71
CA ASP A 53 -11.82 -0.20 -14.37
C ASP A 53 -11.39 -1.12 -13.21
N ARG A 54 -10.30 -1.87 -13.43
CA ARG A 54 -9.82 -2.92 -12.52
C ARG A 54 -8.29 -2.92 -12.46
N VAL A 55 -7.77 -3.48 -11.36
CA VAL A 55 -6.34 -3.83 -11.27
C VAL A 55 -6.00 -4.83 -12.37
N ALA A 56 -5.01 -4.49 -13.20
CA ALA A 56 -4.66 -5.22 -14.43
C ALA A 56 -4.34 -6.72 -14.23
N MET A 57 -4.09 -7.16 -12.99
CA MET A 57 -3.71 -8.55 -12.66
C MET A 57 -4.66 -9.28 -11.68
N HIS A 58 -5.48 -8.57 -10.89
CA HIS A 58 -6.25 -9.17 -9.79
C HIS A 58 -7.77 -8.96 -9.90
N GLY A 59 -8.24 -8.20 -10.91
CA GLY A 59 -9.66 -8.00 -11.17
C GLY A 59 -10.42 -7.23 -10.09
N ILE A 60 -9.74 -6.70 -9.07
CA ILE A 60 -10.33 -5.83 -8.05
C ILE A 60 -10.79 -4.54 -8.72
N ARG A 61 -12.06 -4.16 -8.49
CA ARG A 61 -12.63 -2.93 -9.03
C ARG A 61 -11.93 -1.72 -8.45
N ARG A 62 -11.71 -0.69 -9.26
CA ARG A 62 -11.12 0.58 -8.83
C ARG A 62 -11.84 1.19 -7.63
N SER A 63 -13.17 1.11 -7.60
CA SER A 63 -13.97 1.58 -6.46
C SER A 63 -13.64 0.90 -5.12
N VAL A 64 -13.24 -0.38 -5.14
CA VAL A 64 -12.81 -1.10 -3.94
C VAL A 64 -11.45 -0.59 -3.48
N LEU A 65 -10.52 -0.30 -4.40
CA LEU A 65 -9.22 0.28 -4.05
C LEU A 65 -9.38 1.66 -3.41
N HIS A 66 -10.25 2.51 -3.95
CA HIS A 66 -10.57 3.79 -3.33
C HIS A 66 -11.18 3.62 -1.95
N ALA A 67 -12.14 2.71 -1.77
CA ALA A 67 -12.74 2.45 -0.46
C ALA A 67 -11.69 1.95 0.56
N GLN A 68 -10.74 1.10 0.13
CA GLN A 68 -9.63 0.67 0.96
C GLN A 68 -8.69 1.83 1.33
N ALA A 69 -8.30 2.66 0.35
CA ALA A 69 -7.44 3.82 0.58
C ALA A 69 -8.06 4.82 1.57
N THR A 70 -9.36 5.11 1.41
CA THR A 70 -10.13 5.92 2.36
C THR A 70 -10.16 5.29 3.76
N ALA A 71 -10.41 3.98 3.87
CA ALA A 71 -10.41 3.29 5.16
C ALA A 71 -9.03 3.26 5.84
N LEU A 72 -7.95 3.39 5.06
CA LEU A 72 -6.58 3.42 5.55
C LEU A 72 -6.07 4.84 5.85
N ASP A 73 -6.85 5.87 5.53
CA ASP A 73 -6.47 7.29 5.57
C ASP A 73 -5.18 7.57 4.78
N LEU A 74 -5.12 7.04 3.56
CA LEU A 74 -3.99 7.22 2.65
C LEU A 74 -4.47 7.64 1.26
N PRO A 75 -3.78 8.60 0.60
CA PRO A 75 -4.08 8.93 -0.79
C PRO A 75 -3.74 7.76 -1.71
N LEU A 76 -4.55 7.57 -2.75
CA LEU A 76 -4.33 6.57 -3.80
C LEU A 76 -3.93 7.27 -5.09
N LEU A 77 -2.72 6.99 -5.56
CA LEU A 77 -2.26 7.34 -6.90
C LEU A 77 -2.49 6.17 -7.84
N GLU A 78 -2.82 6.49 -9.09
CA GLU A 78 -3.16 5.50 -10.09
C GLU A 78 -2.28 5.68 -11.32
N SER A 79 -1.52 4.63 -11.61
CA SER A 79 -0.84 4.44 -12.87
C SER A 79 -1.82 3.78 -13.84
N VAL A 80 -2.41 4.58 -14.70
CA VAL A 80 -3.45 4.14 -15.65
C VAL A 80 -2.78 3.64 -16.93
N LEU A 81 -3.11 2.41 -17.33
CA LEU A 81 -2.64 1.78 -18.55
C LEU A 81 -3.74 1.74 -19.60
N ASP A 82 -3.36 2.10 -20.83
CA ASP A 82 -4.16 1.83 -22.01
C ASP A 82 -4.19 0.33 -22.33
N TRP A 83 -5.21 -0.09 -23.09
CA TRP A 83 -5.34 -1.47 -23.56
C TRP A 83 -5.27 -1.52 -25.10
N PRO A 84 -4.52 -2.47 -25.69
CA PRO A 84 -3.63 -3.43 -25.03
C PRO A 84 -2.37 -2.77 -24.45
N ALA A 85 -1.95 -3.22 -23.26
CA ALA A 85 -0.75 -2.72 -22.61
C ALA A 85 0.49 -3.49 -23.07
N SER A 86 1.60 -2.78 -23.27
CA SER A 86 2.94 -3.36 -23.43
C SER A 86 3.77 -3.12 -22.17
N ASN A 87 4.91 -3.81 -22.03
CA ASN A 87 5.86 -3.49 -20.96
C ASN A 87 6.37 -2.05 -21.06
N ALA A 88 6.53 -1.50 -22.27
CA ALA A 88 6.95 -0.13 -22.46
C ALA A 88 5.88 0.86 -21.95
N SER A 89 4.61 0.63 -22.27
CA SER A 89 3.52 1.48 -21.78
C SER A 89 3.33 1.34 -20.27
N TYR A 90 3.55 0.14 -19.70
CA TYR A 90 3.62 -0.06 -18.26
C TYR A 90 4.68 0.82 -17.62
N THR A 91 5.93 0.70 -18.08
CA THR A 91 7.06 1.43 -17.52
C THR A 91 6.87 2.94 -17.62
N GLN A 92 6.36 3.43 -18.76
CA GLN A 92 6.07 4.84 -18.96
C GLN A 92 5.01 5.35 -17.98
N ALA A 93 3.87 4.67 -17.87
CA ALA A 93 2.80 5.08 -16.96
C ALA A 93 3.23 4.98 -15.50
N PHE A 94 4.02 3.96 -15.14
CA PHE A 94 4.53 3.80 -13.78
C PHE A 94 5.52 4.90 -13.42
N ALA A 95 6.46 5.22 -14.32
CA ALA A 95 7.41 6.32 -14.15
C ALA A 95 6.69 7.68 -13.99
N ALA A 96 5.67 7.94 -14.82
CA ALA A 96 4.88 9.17 -14.71
C ALA A 96 4.19 9.31 -13.35
N SER A 97 3.60 8.22 -12.81
CA SER A 97 2.99 8.23 -11.48
C SER A 97 4.01 8.43 -10.35
N LEU A 98 5.23 7.90 -10.50
CA LEU A 98 6.30 8.14 -9.54
C LEU A 98 6.73 9.60 -9.54
N GLU A 99 6.88 10.24 -10.70
CA GLU A 99 7.19 11.68 -10.77
C GLU A 99 6.09 12.55 -10.17
N GLN A 100 4.81 12.21 -10.40
CA GLN A 100 3.68 12.87 -9.72
C GLN A 100 3.79 12.75 -8.19
N ALA A 101 4.13 11.58 -7.68
CA ALA A 101 4.30 11.38 -6.25
C ALA A 101 5.48 12.18 -5.69
N ARG A 102 6.62 12.20 -6.40
CA ARG A 102 7.81 12.96 -6.00
C ARG A 102 7.52 14.47 -5.93
N ALA A 103 6.69 14.98 -6.83
CA ALA A 103 6.23 16.37 -6.79
C ALA A 103 5.32 16.67 -5.58
N ALA A 104 4.49 15.71 -5.16
CA ALA A 104 3.58 15.86 -4.03
C ALA A 104 4.26 15.72 -2.65
N TRP A 105 5.32 14.91 -2.55
CA TRP A 105 6.03 14.65 -1.30
C TRP A 105 7.54 14.89 -1.43
N PRO A 106 8.06 16.03 -0.91
CA PRO A 106 9.49 16.32 -0.93
C PRO A 106 10.35 15.22 -0.28
N GLY A 107 11.43 14.84 -0.94
CA GLY A 107 12.35 13.79 -0.46
C GLY A 107 11.84 12.35 -0.65
N LEU A 108 10.68 12.16 -1.29
CA LEU A 108 10.18 10.84 -1.62
C LEU A 108 11.03 10.20 -2.73
N ALA A 109 11.64 9.06 -2.41
CA ALA A 109 12.45 8.26 -3.32
C ALA A 109 12.34 6.75 -3.06
N HIS A 110 11.37 6.33 -2.23
CA HIS A 110 11.18 4.93 -1.85
C HIS A 110 9.76 4.47 -2.19
N ILE A 111 9.65 3.24 -2.69
CA ILE A 111 8.40 2.53 -2.85
C ILE A 111 8.56 1.09 -2.37
N ALA A 112 7.62 0.62 -1.55
CA ALA A 112 7.58 -0.73 -1.04
C ALA A 112 6.67 -1.65 -1.87
N PHE A 113 7.02 -2.93 -1.93
CA PHE A 113 6.21 -3.99 -2.54
C PHE A 113 5.96 -5.12 -1.55
N GLY A 114 4.77 -5.72 -1.62
CA GLY A 114 4.41 -6.91 -0.84
C GLY A 114 4.99 -8.22 -1.39
N ASP A 115 6.01 -8.16 -2.25
CA ASP A 115 6.59 -9.33 -2.89
C ASP A 115 7.31 -10.21 -1.85
N LEU A 116 7.11 -11.53 -1.94
CA LEU A 116 7.61 -12.48 -0.94
C LEU A 116 8.87 -13.25 -1.38
N PHE A 117 8.90 -13.79 -2.61
CA PHE A 117 9.99 -14.71 -3.04
C PHE A 117 10.34 -14.73 -4.54
N LEU A 118 9.58 -14.10 -5.44
CA LEU A 118 9.85 -14.18 -6.88
C LEU A 118 11.07 -13.33 -7.26
N ALA A 119 12.26 -13.94 -7.24
CA ALA A 119 13.55 -13.26 -7.37
C ALA A 119 13.64 -12.43 -8.66
N ASP A 120 13.19 -12.98 -9.78
CA ASP A 120 13.24 -12.31 -11.08
C ASP A 120 12.34 -11.07 -11.12
N VAL A 121 11.15 -11.15 -10.50
CA VAL A 121 10.24 -10.00 -10.39
C VAL A 121 10.87 -8.90 -9.53
N ARG A 122 11.46 -9.27 -8.39
CA ARG A 122 12.18 -8.32 -7.52
C ARG A 122 13.36 -7.69 -8.25
N ALA A 123 14.19 -8.47 -8.93
CA ALA A 123 15.35 -7.99 -9.66
C ALA A 123 14.95 -7.00 -10.76
N TRP A 124 13.91 -7.33 -11.53
CA TRP A 124 13.36 -6.45 -12.55
C TRP A 124 12.86 -5.12 -11.96
N ARG A 125 12.12 -5.16 -10.83
CA ARG A 125 11.67 -3.93 -10.14
C ARG A 125 12.82 -3.08 -9.64
N VAL A 126 13.85 -3.71 -9.06
CA VAL A 126 15.03 -3.00 -8.55
C VAL A 126 15.76 -2.30 -9.70
N ALA A 127 15.95 -2.97 -10.83
CA ALA A 127 16.55 -2.36 -12.01
C ALA A 127 15.73 -1.18 -12.53
N LEU A 128 14.42 -1.38 -12.75
CA LEU A 128 13.50 -0.33 -13.21
C LEU A 128 13.51 0.89 -12.28
N LEU A 129 13.43 0.68 -10.96
CA LEU A 129 13.44 1.77 -9.99
C LEU A 129 14.79 2.48 -9.95
N GLY A 130 15.90 1.73 -10.09
CA GLY A 130 17.24 2.29 -10.19
C GLY A 130 17.38 3.27 -11.34
N ASP A 131 16.87 2.91 -12.53
CA ASP A 131 16.87 3.77 -13.72
C ASP A 131 16.05 5.06 -13.52
N LEU A 132 15.07 5.04 -12.62
CA LEU A 132 14.21 6.18 -12.29
C LEU A 132 14.71 7.00 -11.08
N GLY A 133 15.84 6.60 -10.47
CA GLY A 133 16.36 7.22 -9.25
C GLY A 133 15.49 6.93 -8.01
N TRP A 134 14.83 5.78 -7.97
CA TRP A 134 14.02 5.29 -6.86
C TRP A 134 14.63 4.05 -6.20
N ARG A 135 14.19 3.74 -4.98
CA ARG A 135 14.56 2.53 -4.24
C ARG A 135 13.34 1.68 -3.96
N GLY A 136 13.45 0.39 -4.29
CA GLY A 136 12.45 -0.63 -3.99
C GLY A 136 12.69 -1.26 -2.62
N GLU A 137 11.72 -1.16 -1.72
CA GLU A 137 11.73 -1.83 -0.42
C GLU A 137 10.83 -3.08 -0.44
N PHE A 138 11.23 -4.15 0.23
CA PHE A 138 10.51 -5.43 0.20
C PHE A 138 10.28 -5.97 1.63
N PRO A 139 9.34 -5.40 2.40
CA PRO A 139 9.21 -5.66 3.84
C PRO A 139 8.86 -7.11 4.22
N LEU A 140 8.38 -7.90 3.25
CA LEU A 140 7.98 -9.29 3.43
C LEU A 140 8.99 -10.29 2.85
N TRP A 141 10.02 -9.82 2.15
CA TRP A 141 10.94 -10.68 1.39
C TRP A 141 11.57 -11.76 2.27
N GLY A 142 11.51 -13.02 1.81
CA GLY A 142 12.10 -14.15 2.51
C GLY A 142 11.46 -14.48 3.86
N THR A 143 10.33 -13.88 4.21
CA THR A 143 9.61 -14.22 5.45
C THR A 143 8.91 -15.58 5.30
N ASP A 144 9.00 -16.43 6.33
CA ASP A 144 8.22 -17.67 6.41
C ASP A 144 6.71 -17.38 6.31
N THR A 145 6.06 -17.91 5.28
CA THR A 145 4.66 -17.61 4.97
C THR A 145 3.70 -18.12 6.04
N ALA A 146 4.02 -19.24 6.69
CA ALA A 146 3.19 -19.83 7.71
C ALA A 146 3.15 -18.94 8.96
N THR A 147 4.31 -18.44 9.39
CA THR A 147 4.43 -17.49 10.49
C THR A 147 3.76 -16.17 10.13
N LEU A 148 4.03 -15.68 8.92
CA LEU A 148 3.46 -14.43 8.42
C LEU A 148 1.91 -14.49 8.38
N ALA A 149 1.33 -15.59 7.90
CA ALA A 149 -0.11 -15.80 7.88
C ALA A 149 -0.71 -15.91 9.30
N ARG A 150 -0.05 -16.64 10.21
CA ARG A 150 -0.48 -16.74 11.62
C ARG A 150 -0.48 -15.37 12.30
N SER A 151 0.59 -14.60 12.13
CA SER A 151 0.70 -13.24 12.70
C SER A 151 -0.40 -12.33 12.16
N PHE A 152 -0.71 -12.40 10.87
CA PHE A 152 -1.78 -11.60 10.26
C PHE A 152 -3.18 -12.00 10.74
N ILE A 153 -3.45 -13.30 10.87
CA ILE A 153 -4.73 -13.76 11.45
C ILE A 153 -4.86 -13.32 12.90
N ALA A 154 -3.77 -13.37 13.67
CA ALA A 154 -3.73 -12.93 15.06
C ALA A 154 -3.94 -11.41 15.21
N SER A 155 -3.34 -10.58 14.35
CA SER A 155 -3.56 -9.12 14.37
C SER A 155 -5.01 -8.75 14.06
N TRP A 156 -5.73 -9.59 13.31
CA TRP A 156 -7.11 -9.36 12.94
C TRP A 156 -8.15 -9.91 13.93
N ALA A 157 -7.77 -10.83 14.83
CA ALA A 157 -8.68 -11.42 15.81
C ALA A 157 -9.29 -10.41 16.81
N PRO A 158 -8.54 -9.41 17.35
CA PRO A 158 -9.12 -8.36 18.20
C PRO A 158 -10.13 -7.48 17.46
N SER A 159 -9.91 -7.26 16.15
CA SER A 159 -10.78 -6.42 15.30
C SER A 159 -12.17 -7.02 15.09
N ARG A 160 -12.34 -8.35 15.24
CA ARG A 160 -13.65 -9.03 15.19
C ARG A 160 -14.48 -8.85 16.45
N ALA A 161 -13.87 -8.61 17.61
CA ALA A 161 -14.62 -8.39 18.85
C ALA A 161 -15.42 -7.07 18.78
N HIS A 162 -14.85 -6.05 18.12
CA HIS A 162 -15.51 -4.76 17.93
C HIS A 162 -16.68 -4.82 16.93
N LEU A 163 -16.56 -5.65 15.88
CA LEU A 163 -17.62 -5.82 14.87
C LEU A 163 -18.85 -6.60 15.36
N ARG A 164 -18.75 -7.38 16.44
CA ARG A 164 -19.93 -8.00 17.07
C ARG A 164 -20.75 -7.01 17.93
N GLY A 165 -20.18 -5.86 18.30
CA GLY A 165 -20.89 -4.81 19.04
C GLY A 165 -21.80 -3.93 18.17
N HIS A 166 -21.56 -3.86 16.85
CA HIS A 166 -22.28 -2.95 15.96
C HIS A 166 -23.58 -3.50 15.35
N HIS A 167 -23.91 -4.78 15.58
CA HIS A 167 -25.22 -5.34 15.17
C HIS A 167 -26.36 -5.06 16.15
N ALA A 168 -26.09 -4.60 17.38
CA ALA A 168 -27.12 -4.24 18.34
C ALA A 168 -27.64 -2.79 18.18
N ALA A 169 -26.90 -1.91 17.49
CA ALA A 169 -27.20 -0.48 17.42
C ALA A 169 -27.85 -0.01 16.08
N ARG A 170 -28.30 -0.92 15.21
CA ARG A 170 -29.00 -0.59 13.94
C ARG A 170 -30.49 -0.92 13.93
N ARG A 171 -31.17 -0.76 15.07
CA ARG A 171 -32.64 -0.73 15.15
C ARG A 171 -33.14 0.62 15.64
N GLN A 172 -32.73 1.73 15.03
CA GLN A 172 -33.33 3.04 15.30
C GLN A 172 -32.94 4.10 14.27
N LEU A 173 -33.01 3.79 12.97
CA LEU A 173 -33.05 4.81 11.92
C LEU A 173 -34.17 4.41 10.96
N GLN A 174 -35.35 5.00 11.18
CA GLN A 174 -36.49 4.94 10.28
C GLN A 174 -36.14 5.68 8.99
N TRP A 175 -36.15 4.97 7.86
CA TRP A 175 -36.10 5.60 6.53
C TRP A 175 -37.53 6.04 6.17
N PRO A 176 -37.78 7.29 5.74
CA PRO A 176 -39.10 7.69 5.30
C PRO A 176 -39.45 6.97 3.99
N ARG A 177 -40.60 6.30 3.98
CA ARG A 177 -41.20 5.78 2.75
C ARG A 177 -41.62 6.96 1.88
N LEU A 178 -40.92 7.23 0.79
CA LEU A 178 -41.45 8.09 -0.26
C LEU A 178 -42.31 7.23 -1.18
N ARG A 179 -43.63 7.47 -1.10
CA ARG A 179 -44.60 7.19 -2.17
C ARG A 179 -44.70 8.45 -3.03
N CYS A 180 -44.47 8.30 -4.33
CA CYS A 180 -45.21 8.90 -5.43
C CYS A 180 -44.72 8.20 -6.71
#